data_AF-A0A0B5H244-F1
#
_entry.id   AF-A0A0B5H244-F1
#
_cell.length_a   1.000
_cell.length_b   1.000
_cell.length_c   1.000
_cell.angle_alpha   90.00
_cell.angle_beta   90.00
_cell.angle_gamma   90.00
#
_symmetry.space_group_name_H-M   'P 1'
#
loop_
_entity.id
_entity.type
_entity.pdbx_description
1 polymer ?
#
loop_
_entity_poly.entity_id
_entity_poly.type
_entity_poly.pdbx_seq_one_letter_code
_entity_poly.pdbx_strand_id
1 'polypeptide(L)'
;MPRTVILGVIGSDAHVVGITILEQALSAAGFEVINLGVQTSQDEFVSAAKSHDAEAVLVSSLYGHARQDCEGLHDELDDAGLDVLTYVGGNLAVGQSDFEETQATFRQMGFDRVFDAETDPEEAIEMLREDLQLSTTEAEQIRVDG
;
A
#
# COMPACT_ATOMS: atom_id res chain seq x y z
N MET A 1 0.22 18.88 -7.46
CA MET A 1 1.20 17.87 -7.91
C MET A 1 0.56 16.51 -7.70
N PRO A 2 0.82 15.50 -8.55
CA PRO A 2 0.30 14.16 -8.29
C PRO A 2 0.81 13.65 -6.94
N ARG A 3 -0.03 12.89 -6.24
CA ARG A 3 0.31 12.30 -4.94
C ARG A 3 1.09 11.01 -5.20
N THR A 4 2.28 10.88 -4.62
CA THR A 4 3.15 9.74 -4.87
C THR A 4 2.81 8.57 -3.94
N VAL A 5 2.65 7.39 -4.52
CA VAL A 5 2.32 6.15 -3.83
C VAL A 5 3.36 5.10 -4.14
N ILE A 6 3.98 4.53 -3.11
CA ILE A 6 4.85 3.36 -3.25
C ILE A 6 3.99 2.10 -3.23
N LEU A 7 4.22 1.19 -4.17
CA LEU A 7 3.50 -0.08 -4.27
C LEU A 7 4.51 -1.23 -4.41
N GLY A 8 4.29 -2.34 -3.72
CA GLY A 8 5.13 -3.53 -3.90
C GLY A 8 4.60 -4.76 -3.20
N VAL A 9 5.18 -5.91 -3.52
CA VAL A 9 4.93 -7.17 -2.80
C VAL A 9 6.09 -7.44 -1.84
N ILE A 10 5.80 -7.52 -0.55
CA ILE A 10 6.83 -7.62 0.48
C ILE A 10 7.38 -9.03 0.65
N GLY A 11 8.65 -9.11 1.07
CA GLY A 11 9.26 -10.35 1.58
C GLY A 11 9.65 -11.32 0.47
N SER A 12 9.26 -12.58 0.58
CA SER A 12 9.57 -13.62 -0.43
C SER A 12 8.43 -13.88 -1.41
N ASP A 13 7.43 -13.02 -1.42
CA ASP A 13 6.23 -13.21 -2.24
C ASP A 13 6.45 -12.73 -3.69
N ALA A 14 6.13 -13.61 -4.65
CA ALA A 14 6.29 -13.40 -6.08
C ALA A 14 4.97 -13.14 -6.85
N HIS A 15 3.85 -12.93 -6.15
CA HIS A 15 2.55 -12.75 -6.80
C HIS A 15 2.37 -11.33 -7.38
N VAL A 16 2.72 -11.18 -8.66
CA VAL A 16 2.71 -9.88 -9.35
C VAL A 16 1.33 -9.38 -9.80
N VAL A 17 0.36 -10.27 -10.01
CA VAL A 17 -0.91 -9.90 -10.67
C VAL A 17 -1.68 -8.83 -9.90
N GLY A 18 -1.77 -8.95 -8.58
CA GLY A 18 -2.51 -7.99 -7.74
C GLY A 18 -1.92 -6.58 -7.82
N ILE A 19 -0.59 -6.46 -7.67
CA ILE A 19 0.08 -5.15 -7.75
C ILE A 19 0.02 -4.55 -9.15
N THR A 20 0.01 -5.36 -10.23
CA THR A 20 -0.15 -4.85 -11.60
C THR A 20 -1.55 -4.25 -11.80
N ILE A 21 -2.59 -4.87 -11.23
CA ILE A 21 -3.95 -4.34 -11.29
C ILE A 21 -4.04 -3.04 -10.47
N LEU A 22 -3.50 -3.04 -9.24
CA LEU A 22 -3.47 -1.86 -8.38
C LEU A 22 -2.69 -0.69 -9.02
N GLU A 23 -1.53 -0.96 -9.62
CA GLU A 23 -0.73 0.05 -10.32
C GLU A 23 -1.53 0.73 -11.42
N GLN A 24 -2.22 -0.05 -12.26
CA GLN A 24 -3.05 0.47 -13.34
C GLN A 24 -4.23 1.30 -12.80
N ALA A 25 -4.88 0.82 -11.75
CA ALA A 25 -6.03 1.49 -11.14
C ALA A 25 -5.62 2.81 -10.45
N LEU A 26 -4.55 2.80 -9.66
CA LEU A 26 -3.99 3.98 -8.99
C LEU A 26 -3.52 5.03 -10.02
N SER A 27 -2.82 4.59 -11.06
CA SER A 27 -2.38 5.47 -12.14
C SER A 27 -3.58 6.10 -12.87
N ALA A 28 -4.60 5.30 -13.20
CA ALA A 28 -5.84 5.80 -13.82
C ALA A 28 -6.62 6.75 -12.89
N ALA A 29 -6.46 6.59 -11.57
CA ALA A 29 -7.03 7.45 -10.54
C ALA A 29 -6.25 8.77 -10.33
N GLY A 30 -5.09 8.94 -10.98
CA GLY A 30 -4.29 10.17 -10.98
C GLY A 30 -3.13 10.19 -9.99
N PHE A 31 -2.79 9.06 -9.37
CA PHE A 31 -1.62 8.93 -8.49
C PHE A 31 -0.33 8.71 -9.29
N GLU A 32 0.78 9.21 -8.77
CA GLU A 32 2.11 8.82 -9.26
C GLU A 32 2.52 7.53 -8.55
N VAL A 33 2.58 6.41 -9.27
CA VAL A 33 2.84 5.09 -8.68
C VAL A 33 4.30 4.70 -8.89
N ILE A 34 5.01 4.47 -7.79
CA ILE A 34 6.35 3.88 -7.79
C ILE A 34 6.21 2.40 -7.42
N ASN A 35 6.14 1.55 -8.44
CA ASN A 35 6.03 0.10 -8.25
C ASN A 35 7.40 -0.53 -8.07
N LEU A 36 7.67 -1.06 -6.86
CA LEU A 36 8.91 -1.74 -6.49
C LEU A 36 8.95 -3.20 -6.97
N GLY A 37 7.84 -3.71 -7.48
CA GLY A 37 7.72 -5.07 -8.00
C GLY A 37 7.44 -6.08 -6.90
N VAL A 38 8.04 -7.26 -7.02
CA VAL A 38 7.84 -8.39 -6.12
C VAL A 38 9.09 -8.71 -5.32
N GLN A 39 8.94 -9.43 -4.22
CA GLN A 39 10.01 -9.79 -3.31
C GLN A 39 10.80 -8.57 -2.79
N THR A 40 10.08 -7.49 -2.50
CA THR A 40 10.64 -6.22 -2.06
C THR A 40 10.91 -6.25 -0.55
N SER A 41 12.09 -5.79 -0.14
CA SER A 41 12.48 -5.69 1.27
C SER A 41 11.89 -4.46 1.96
N GLN A 42 11.82 -4.46 3.30
CA GLN A 42 11.38 -3.30 4.09
C GLN A 42 12.25 -2.07 3.81
N ASP A 43 13.58 -2.25 3.81
CA ASP A 43 14.56 -1.22 3.44
C ASP A 43 14.26 -0.56 2.08
N GLU A 44 13.84 -1.34 1.08
CA GLU A 44 13.49 -0.81 -0.24
C GLU A 44 12.21 0.04 -0.20
N PHE A 45 11.20 -0.38 0.56
CA PHE A 45 10.00 0.43 0.78
C PHE A 45 10.34 1.77 1.45
N VAL A 46 11.11 1.72 2.54
CA VAL A 46 11.52 2.91 3.31
C VAL A 46 12.37 3.85 2.45
N SER A 47 13.35 3.30 1.72
CA SER A 47 14.22 4.07 0.83
C SER A 47 13.44 4.71 -0.32
N ALA A 48 12.47 4.00 -0.91
CA ALA A 48 11.64 4.54 -1.98
C ALA A 48 10.71 5.62 -1.48
N ALA A 49 10.02 5.39 -0.35
CA ALA A 49 9.14 6.37 0.27
C ALA A 49 9.88 7.69 0.55
N LYS A 50 11.11 7.60 1.09
CA LYS A 50 11.96 8.75 1.34
C LYS A 50 12.45 9.44 0.07
N SER A 51 12.86 8.67 -0.93
CA SER A 51 13.49 9.21 -2.14
C SER A 51 12.48 9.88 -3.08
N HIS A 52 11.21 9.54 -2.96
CA HIS A 52 10.12 10.02 -3.80
C HIS A 52 9.12 10.90 -3.06
N ASP A 53 9.42 11.30 -1.81
CA ASP A 53 8.53 12.09 -0.95
C ASP A 53 7.10 11.51 -0.93
N ALA A 54 7.00 10.20 -0.75
CA ALA A 54 5.74 9.48 -0.88
C ALA A 54 4.75 9.88 0.21
N GLU A 55 3.45 9.84 -0.13
CA GLU A 55 2.37 10.09 0.84
C GLU A 55 1.71 8.80 1.31
N ALA A 56 1.88 7.71 0.57
CA ALA A 56 1.41 6.40 0.97
C ALA A 56 2.35 5.26 0.51
N VAL A 57 2.37 4.20 1.30
CA VAL A 57 3.04 2.92 1.04
C VAL A 57 1.99 1.83 1.08
N LEU A 58 1.75 1.19 -0.07
CA LEU A 58 0.81 0.09 -0.24
C LEU A 58 1.60 -1.22 -0.37
N VAL A 59 1.39 -2.11 0.60
CA VAL A 59 2.06 -3.41 0.70
C VAL A 59 1.10 -4.52 0.28
N SER A 60 1.53 -5.36 -0.66
CA SER A 60 0.81 -6.57 -1.05
C SER A 60 1.47 -7.82 -0.48
N SER A 61 0.66 -8.80 -0.05
CA SER A 61 1.12 -10.14 0.32
C SER A 61 -0.01 -11.16 0.15
N LEU A 62 0.25 -12.27 -0.55
CA LEU A 62 -0.71 -13.31 -0.90
C LEU A 62 -0.32 -14.71 -0.39
N TYR A 63 0.89 -14.89 0.13
CA TYR A 63 1.38 -16.19 0.60
C TYR A 63 1.19 -16.45 2.11
N GLY A 64 0.52 -15.56 2.84
CA GLY A 64 0.09 -15.79 4.23
C GLY A 64 1.12 -15.51 5.31
N HIS A 65 2.31 -15.03 4.96
CA HIS A 65 3.39 -14.71 5.91
C HIS A 65 3.61 -13.19 6.12
N ALA A 66 2.64 -12.38 5.72
CA ALA A 66 2.72 -10.92 5.77
C ALA A 66 3.08 -10.37 7.16
N ARG A 67 2.62 -11.01 8.25
CA ARG A 67 2.96 -10.57 9.61
C ARG A 67 4.47 -10.61 9.85
N GLN A 68 5.14 -11.67 9.40
CA GLN A 68 6.58 -11.82 9.59
C GLN A 68 7.34 -10.86 8.68
N ASP A 69 6.86 -10.65 7.45
CA ASP A 69 7.51 -9.76 6.50
C ASP A 69 7.35 -8.28 6.84
N CYS A 70 6.25 -7.90 7.49
CA CYS A 70 5.99 -6.53 7.93
C CYS A 70 6.47 -6.24 9.36
N GLU A 71 7.02 -7.22 10.09
CA GLU A 71 7.52 -7.01 11.44
C GLU A 71 8.74 -6.06 11.39
N GLY A 72 8.63 -4.90 12.05
CA GLY A 72 9.66 -3.84 12.05
C GLY A 72 9.47 -2.73 11.01
N LEU A 73 8.55 -2.89 10.05
CA LEU A 73 8.41 -1.93 8.94
C LEU A 73 8.07 -0.52 9.43
N HIS A 74 7.11 -0.41 10.34
CA HIS A 74 6.71 0.88 10.91
C HIS A 74 7.80 1.51 11.79
N ASP A 75 8.57 0.69 12.51
CA ASP A 75 9.72 1.18 13.28
C ASP A 75 10.78 1.78 12.33
N GLU A 76 11.03 1.14 11.17
CA GLU A 76 11.97 1.66 10.16
C GLU A 76 11.47 2.95 9.49
N LEU A 77 10.17 3.06 9.22
CA LEU A 77 9.56 4.29 8.70
C LEU A 77 9.69 5.44 9.71
N ASP A 78 9.40 5.18 10.99
CA ASP A 78 9.53 6.13 12.09
C ASP A 78 10.98 6.58 12.29
N ASP A 79 11.93 5.64 12.32
CA ASP A 79 13.37 5.91 12.42
C ASP A 79 13.90 6.73 11.22
N ALA A 80 13.30 6.55 10.04
CA ALA A 80 13.60 7.34 8.86
C ALA A 80 12.97 8.75 8.89
N GLY A 81 12.07 9.02 9.84
CA GLY A 81 11.32 10.26 9.99
C GLY A 81 10.20 10.44 8.98
N LEU A 82 9.62 9.34 8.49
CA LEU A 82 8.59 9.32 7.46
C LEU A 82 7.20 9.21 8.11
N ASP A 83 6.36 10.20 7.86
CA ASP A 83 4.94 10.20 8.25
C ASP A 83 4.11 9.94 6.99
N VAL A 84 3.96 8.65 6.65
CA VAL A 84 3.31 8.19 5.41
C VAL A 84 2.16 7.24 5.73
N LEU A 85 1.08 7.30 4.96
CA LEU A 85 -0.01 6.33 5.10
C LEU A 85 0.48 4.94 4.71
N THR A 86 0.08 3.92 5.47
CA THR A 86 0.52 2.54 5.25
C THR A 86 -0.67 1.61 5.09
N TYR A 87 -0.78 0.99 3.92
CA TYR A 87 -1.85 0.06 3.60
C TYR A 87 -1.26 -1.33 3.40
N VAL A 88 -2.00 -2.38 3.79
CA VAL A 88 -1.63 -3.76 3.49
C VAL A 88 -2.81 -4.54 2.94
N GLY A 89 -2.58 -5.34 1.90
CA GLY A 89 -3.63 -6.06 1.18
C GLY A 89 -3.24 -7.46 0.73
N GLY A 90 -4.22 -8.36 0.65
CA GLY A 90 -4.09 -9.69 0.07
C GLY A 90 -4.44 -10.82 1.05
N ASN A 91 -3.75 -11.94 0.93
CA ASN A 91 -3.93 -13.11 1.79
C ASN A 91 -2.82 -13.12 2.84
N LEU A 92 -3.09 -12.46 3.96
CA LEU A 92 -2.08 -12.02 4.93
C LEU A 92 -1.71 -13.07 5.98
N ALA A 93 -2.54 -14.10 6.15
CA ALA A 93 -2.36 -15.16 7.15
C ALA A 93 -2.57 -16.55 6.54
N VAL A 94 -1.86 -17.55 7.05
CA VAL A 94 -2.05 -18.95 6.66
C VAL A 94 -3.23 -19.57 7.43
N GLY A 95 -4.16 -20.22 6.71
CA GLY A 95 -5.25 -21.00 7.29
C GLY A 95 -6.62 -20.32 7.21
N GLN A 96 -7.62 -20.92 7.87
CA GLN A 96 -8.96 -20.32 8.02
C GLN A 96 -8.95 -19.37 9.22
N SER A 97 -8.25 -18.24 9.09
CA SER A 97 -8.28 -17.17 10.07
C SER A 97 -9.46 -16.26 9.77
N ASP A 98 -10.12 -15.75 10.81
CA ASP A 98 -11.14 -14.72 10.64
C ASP A 98 -10.45 -13.45 10.11
N PHE A 99 -11.00 -12.84 9.05
CA PHE A 99 -10.42 -11.63 8.48
C PHE A 99 -10.48 -10.46 9.46
N GLU A 100 -11.47 -10.41 10.35
CA GLU A 100 -11.56 -9.38 11.39
C GLU A 100 -10.36 -9.46 12.37
N GLU A 101 -9.93 -10.67 12.73
CA GLU A 101 -8.76 -10.88 13.59
C GLU A 101 -7.46 -10.52 12.88
N THR A 102 -7.36 -10.89 11.59
CA THR A 102 -6.22 -10.54 10.74
C THR A 102 -6.11 -9.02 10.62
N GLN A 103 -7.21 -8.35 10.29
CA GLN A 103 -7.29 -6.89 10.23
C GLN A 103 -6.87 -6.26 11.57
N ALA A 104 -7.44 -6.69 12.69
CA ALA A 104 -7.08 -6.16 14.00
C ALA A 104 -5.59 -6.33 14.33
N THR A 105 -4.95 -7.40 13.86
CA THR A 105 -3.52 -7.64 14.04
C THR A 105 -2.68 -6.62 13.28
N PHE A 106 -2.94 -6.42 11.98
CA PHE A 106 -2.17 -5.46 11.18
C PHE A 106 -2.44 -4.01 11.58
N ARG A 107 -3.66 -3.70 12.05
CA ARG A 107 -3.94 -2.40 12.68
C ARG A 107 -3.09 -2.15 13.92
N GLN A 108 -2.89 -3.17 14.77
CA GLN A 108 -2.01 -3.06 15.93
C GLN A 108 -0.53 -2.94 15.57
N MET A 109 -0.14 -3.43 14.39
CA MET A 109 1.22 -3.26 13.86
C MET A 109 1.49 -1.86 13.30
N GLY A 110 0.45 -1.04 13.08
CA GLY A 110 0.59 0.34 12.63
C GLY A 110 -0.06 0.65 11.28
N PHE A 111 -0.64 -0.34 10.59
CA PHE A 111 -1.26 -0.09 9.28
C PHE A 111 -2.54 0.75 9.35
N ASP A 112 -2.64 1.75 8.48
CA ASP A 112 -3.78 2.67 8.35
C ASP A 112 -4.97 2.07 7.62
N ARG A 113 -4.77 1.07 6.76
CA ARG A 113 -5.83 0.26 6.15
C ARG A 113 -5.34 -1.17 5.91
N VAL A 114 -6.27 -2.12 6.01
CA VAL A 114 -6.00 -3.56 5.84
C VAL A 114 -7.12 -4.14 5.00
N PHE A 115 -6.74 -4.77 3.89
CA PHE A 115 -7.63 -5.33 2.88
C PHE A 115 -7.36 -6.82 2.69
N ASP A 116 -8.39 -7.57 2.31
CA ASP A 116 -8.23 -8.96 1.88
C ASP A 116 -7.92 -9.04 0.38
N ALA A 117 -7.81 -10.26 -0.15
CA ALA A 117 -7.59 -10.49 -1.58
C ALA A 117 -8.87 -10.32 -2.44
N GLU A 118 -10.04 -10.15 -1.82
CA GLU A 118 -11.34 -10.02 -2.49
C GLU A 118 -11.76 -8.54 -2.65
N THR A 119 -11.09 -7.64 -1.93
CA THR A 119 -11.33 -6.19 -1.95
C THR A 119 -11.12 -5.63 -3.36
N ASP A 120 -12.06 -4.80 -3.81
CA ASP A 120 -11.97 -4.11 -5.09
C ASP A 120 -10.88 -3.00 -5.03
N PRO A 121 -9.96 -2.92 -6.00
CA PRO A 121 -9.03 -1.80 -6.13
C PRO A 121 -9.67 -0.42 -6.06
N GLU A 122 -10.91 -0.25 -6.57
CA GLU A 122 -11.62 1.02 -6.50
C GLU A 122 -11.91 1.44 -5.05
N GLU A 123 -12.26 0.48 -4.18
CA GLU A 123 -12.50 0.73 -2.76
C GLU A 123 -11.22 1.23 -2.05
N ALA A 124 -10.09 0.57 -2.30
CA ALA A 124 -8.80 1.00 -1.75
C ALA A 124 -8.40 2.41 -2.22
N ILE A 125 -8.71 2.76 -3.47
CA ILE A 125 -8.45 4.09 -4.05
C ILE A 125 -9.34 5.16 -3.42
N GLU A 126 -10.62 4.85 -3.19
CA GLU A 126 -11.55 5.76 -2.51
C GLU A 126 -11.07 6.05 -1.09
N MET A 127 -10.69 5.02 -0.32
CA MET A 127 -10.13 5.20 1.01
C MET A 127 -8.83 6.01 0.99
N LEU A 128 -7.95 5.76 0.02
CA LEU A 128 -6.71 6.51 -0.12
C LEU A 128 -6.96 8.00 -0.38
N ARG A 129 -7.95 8.33 -1.22
CA ARG A 129 -8.34 9.73 -1.46
C ARG A 129 -8.88 10.39 -0.20
N GLU A 130 -9.70 9.69 0.56
CA GLU A 130 -10.25 10.20 1.82
C GLU A 130 -9.17 10.45 2.86
N ASP A 131 -8.27 9.49 3.05
CA ASP A 131 -7.18 9.57 4.05
C ASP A 131 -6.17 10.67 3.68
N LEU A 132 -5.90 10.87 2.38
CA LEU A 132 -5.09 11.98 1.86
C LEU A 132 -5.87 13.30 1.76
N GLN A 133 -7.14 13.34 2.16
CA GLN A 133 -8.03 14.51 2.13
C GLN A 133 -8.14 15.16 0.74
N LEU A 134 -8.07 14.35 -0.32
CA LEU A 134 -8.19 14.80 -1.70
C LEU A 134 -9.66 15.11 -1.99
N SER A 135 -9.99 16.38 -2.13
CA SER A 135 -11.34 16.79 -2.54
C SER A 135 -11.54 16.50 -4.04
N THR A 136 -12.79 16.23 -4.45
CA THR A 136 -13.17 15.96 -5.86
C THR A 136 -12.65 17.02 -6.85
N THR A 137 -12.40 18.25 -6.39
CA THR A 137 -11.90 19.36 -7.22
C THR A 137 -10.44 19.18 -7.68
N GLU A 138 -9.60 18.45 -6.94
CA GLU A 138 -8.21 18.17 -7.34
C GLU A 138 -8.11 17.02 -8.35
N ALA A 139 -9.02 16.05 -8.28
CA ALA A 139 -9.11 14.92 -9.22
C ALA A 139 -9.51 15.35 -10.64
N GLU A 140 -10.24 16.47 -10.79
CA GLU A 140 -10.60 17.03 -12.10
C GLU A 140 -9.44 17.80 -12.76
N GLN A 141 -8.52 18.40 -11.99
CA GLN A 141 -7.39 19.15 -12.55
C GLN A 141 -6.33 18.26 -13.21
N ILE A 142 -6.17 17.02 -12.74
CA ILE A 142 -5.20 16.06 -13.31
C ILE A 142 -5.63 15.59 -14.71
N ARG A 143 -6.93 15.68 -15.06
CA ARG A 143 -7.44 15.25 -16.37
C ARG A 143 -7.25 16.27 -17.50
N VAL A 144 -6.82 17.50 -17.20
CA VAL A 144 -6.79 18.60 -18.19
C VAL A 144 -5.38 18.84 -18.77
N ASP A 145 -4.34 18.24 -18.20
CA ASP A 145 -2.93 18.41 -18.65
C ASP A 145 -2.37 17.20 -19.45
N GLY A 146 -3.24 16.38 -20.05
CA GLY A 146 -2.88 15.24 -20.93
C GLY A 146 -3.09 15.50 -22.41
#